data_AF-A0A0L0RVK0-F1
#
_entry.id   AF-A0A0L0RVK0-F1
#
_cell.length_a   1.000
_cell.length_b   1.000
_cell.length_c   1.000
_cell.angle_alpha   90.00
_cell.angle_beta   90.00
_cell.angle_gamma   90.00
#
_symmetry.space_group_name_H-M   'P 1'
#
loop_
_entity.id
_entity.type
_entity.pdbx_description
1 polymer ?
#
loop_
_entity_poly.entity_id
_entity_poly.type
_entity_poly.pdbx_seq_one_letter_code
_entity_poly.pdbx_strand_id
1 'polypeptide(L)'
;MLDKQALLEQDLHDLKLRFELLEGDRKAYYEQSQLSIQANKDEIVRLRNQNKELRAALAQLKKTSPADRGAGSGGSMAHPAPRAYPSTELEKLDQHINEVHKKADDMTALVRAKQTKLDALNDQLRDLEQEVAVVRATAAHSPQAHSMRHLENQLDKAVIKYHETQALRKVYEEMVRRLHEERQLFDAQLATMERTLAAKRADAAELEHMARDAHHAKDLARAELARIETQITEDRKRREKDLVAQRELVRLKLEASEKLELQLLADTNRASAAAAAAEFAAGPAGANQAAHDAADALAERVVEYEALIRHIKEATGVDDLSKVVAKFEEQRDTKARLSDLAKQHETRLAQLRAQRAQLLKELDEALVTGEQAGAAAKQAMRGMEHERELEAGKYRDVVERHERMARILADLKRGVVHLWDKIKDDKTQKTEVPDTGIVSVLEQSIGKINALLQSVEGKDIVIEGDLSAIPMHMSQHNTRVRLVPAAFESEDDDSDNGAQNGENGKGGPPGAMGAGGVLGNQNAADEDAVNTVVPDRDAIKKATMALLNARNKAKGGRKKKRGKDSKGGDDDDEVSD
;
A
#
# COMPACT_ATOMS: atom_id res chain seq x y z
N MET A 1 0.65 58.22 14.59
CA MET A 1 0.65 59.48 13.81
C MET A 1 1.98 60.21 13.96
N LEU A 2 2.46 60.39 15.20
CA LEU A 2 3.77 61.01 15.51
C LEU A 2 4.96 60.28 14.86
N ASP A 3 5.01 58.95 14.88
CA ASP A 3 6.14 58.19 14.28
C ASP A 3 6.23 58.34 12.75
N LYS A 4 5.10 58.54 12.07
CA LYS A 4 5.10 58.78 10.61
C LYS A 4 5.58 60.19 10.27
N GLN A 5 5.31 61.17 11.14
CA GLN A 5 5.83 62.53 10.97
C GLN A 5 7.33 62.58 11.24
N ALA A 6 7.81 61.90 12.29
CA ALA A 6 9.25 61.79 12.57
C ALA A 6 10.02 61.10 11.44
N LEU A 7 9.47 60.04 10.85
CA LEU A 7 10.08 59.36 9.70
C LEU A 7 10.12 60.26 8.45
N LEU A 8 9.06 61.02 8.20
CA LEU A 8 9.00 61.99 7.09
C LEU A 8 10.00 63.14 7.26
N GLU A 9 10.19 63.62 8.49
CA GLU A 9 11.19 64.63 8.81
C GLU A 9 12.61 64.09 8.65
N GLN A 10 12.85 62.82 9.01
CA GLN A 10 14.12 62.15 8.81
C GLN A 10 14.43 61.96 7.31
N ASP A 11 13.45 61.48 6.52
CA ASP A 11 13.60 61.33 5.06
C ASP A 11 13.85 62.69 4.38
N LEU A 12 13.21 63.76 4.86
CA LEU A 12 13.40 65.11 4.35
C LEU A 12 14.77 65.68 4.74
N HIS A 13 15.28 65.35 5.92
CA HIS A 13 16.64 65.70 6.34
C HIS A 13 17.69 64.97 5.51
N ASP A 14 17.52 63.67 5.30
CA ASP A 14 18.42 62.86 4.46
C ASP A 14 18.42 63.34 3.00
N LEU A 15 17.25 63.75 2.48
CA LEU A 15 17.16 64.31 1.13
C LEU A 15 17.86 65.67 1.02
N LYS A 16 17.76 66.53 2.04
CA LYS A 16 18.51 67.81 2.10
C LYS A 16 20.01 67.57 2.15
N LEU A 17 20.47 66.63 2.98
CA LEU A 17 21.89 66.30 3.09
C LEU A 17 22.44 65.76 1.75
N ARG A 18 21.65 64.93 1.07
CA ARG A 18 22.00 64.41 -0.26
C ARG A 18 22.03 65.51 -1.32
N PHE A 19 21.13 66.49 -1.24
CA PHE A 19 21.12 67.64 -2.14
C PHE A 19 22.35 68.53 -1.93
N GLU A 20 22.70 68.81 -0.68
CA GLU A 20 23.88 69.60 -0.33
C GLU A 20 25.19 68.93 -0.79
N LEU A 21 25.28 67.59 -0.67
CA LEU A 21 26.40 66.82 -1.21
C LEU A 21 26.48 66.91 -2.74
N LEU A 22 25.34 66.79 -3.43
CA LEU A 22 25.27 66.93 -4.90
C LEU A 22 25.65 68.33 -5.38
N GLU A 23 25.27 69.37 -4.63
CA GLU A 23 25.68 70.74 -4.92
C GLU A 23 27.19 70.94 -4.68
N GLY A 24 27.74 70.32 -3.63
CA GLY A 24 29.17 70.26 -3.37
C GLY A 24 29.93 69.60 -4.52
N ASP A 25 29.48 68.43 -4.97
CA ASP A 25 30.07 67.72 -6.11
C ASP A 25 29.98 68.55 -7.39
N ARG A 26 28.81 69.14 -7.69
CA ARG A 26 28.62 69.99 -8.87
C ARG A 26 29.61 71.18 -8.85
N LYS A 27 29.83 71.78 -7.68
CA LYS A 27 30.77 72.88 -7.50
C LYS A 27 32.22 72.42 -7.68
N ALA A 28 32.60 71.29 -7.08
CA ALA A 28 33.94 70.71 -7.22
C ALA A 28 34.26 70.36 -8.68
N TYR A 29 33.31 69.75 -9.42
CA TYR A 29 33.44 69.47 -10.84
C TYR A 29 33.62 70.75 -11.67
N TYR A 30 32.86 71.81 -11.36
CA TYR A 30 32.99 73.09 -12.05
C TYR A 30 34.36 73.73 -11.78
N GLU A 31 34.81 73.76 -10.54
CA GLU A 31 36.11 74.30 -10.15
C GLU A 31 37.27 73.51 -10.79
N GLN A 32 37.20 72.18 -10.78
CA GLN A 32 38.18 71.32 -11.43
C GLN A 32 38.21 71.52 -12.96
N SER A 33 37.04 71.68 -13.59
CA SER A 33 36.96 71.99 -15.02
C SER A 33 37.59 73.35 -15.33
N GLN A 34 37.31 74.38 -14.53
CA GLN A 34 37.91 75.71 -14.70
C GLN A 34 39.43 75.68 -14.51
N LEU A 35 39.93 74.96 -13.51
CA LEU A 35 41.37 74.76 -13.31
C LEU A 35 42.02 74.06 -14.50
N SER A 36 41.37 73.03 -15.07
CA SER A 36 41.87 72.35 -16.27
C SER A 36 41.87 73.27 -17.49
N ILE A 37 40.82 74.07 -17.68
CA ILE A 37 40.76 75.06 -18.75
C ILE A 37 41.88 76.10 -18.58
N GLN A 38 42.15 76.53 -17.36
CA GLN A 38 43.21 77.50 -17.08
C GLN A 38 44.60 76.91 -17.32
N ALA A 39 44.87 75.69 -16.86
CA ALA A 39 46.11 74.98 -17.15
C ALA A 39 46.34 74.78 -18.66
N ASN A 40 45.28 74.44 -19.41
CA ASN A 40 45.35 74.32 -20.86
C ASN A 40 45.62 75.67 -21.55
N LYS A 41 45.05 76.77 -21.05
CA LYS A 41 45.35 78.12 -21.55
C LYS A 41 46.81 78.49 -21.32
N ASP A 42 47.34 78.20 -20.13
CA ASP A 42 48.74 78.47 -19.80
C ASP A 42 49.70 77.65 -20.66
N GLU A 43 49.38 76.38 -20.93
CA GLU A 43 50.17 75.53 -21.83
C GLU A 43 50.14 76.06 -23.28
N ILE A 44 48.98 76.53 -23.76
CA ILE A 44 48.90 77.16 -25.10
C ILE A 44 49.79 78.42 -25.17
N VAL A 45 49.81 79.24 -24.12
CA VAL A 45 50.69 80.42 -24.06
C VAL A 45 52.16 80.00 -24.07
N ARG A 46 52.53 78.98 -23.28
CA ARG A 46 53.88 78.41 -23.25
C ARG A 46 54.30 77.89 -24.62
N LEU A 47 53.47 77.09 -25.30
CA LEU A 47 53.74 76.56 -26.64
C LEU A 47 53.81 77.65 -27.71
N ARG A 48 53.04 78.73 -27.58
CA ARG A 48 53.14 79.90 -28.47
C ARG A 48 54.46 80.64 -28.29
N ASN A 49 54.93 80.79 -27.05
CA ASN A 49 56.22 81.40 -26.76
C ASN A 49 57.37 80.54 -27.29
N GLN A 50 57.32 79.22 -27.08
CA GLN A 50 58.30 78.28 -27.65
C GLN A 50 58.29 78.30 -29.18
N ASN A 51 57.12 78.36 -29.82
CA ASN A 51 57.04 78.50 -31.28
C ASN A 51 57.63 79.84 -31.75
N LYS A 52 57.41 80.93 -30.99
CA LYS A 52 57.99 82.24 -31.30
C LYS A 52 59.52 82.21 -31.16
N GLU A 53 60.05 81.56 -30.13
CA GLU A 53 61.48 81.34 -29.93
C GLU A 53 62.09 80.45 -31.02
N LEU A 54 61.45 79.33 -31.36
CA LEU A 54 61.90 78.45 -32.45
C LEU A 54 61.85 79.17 -33.80
N ARG A 55 60.84 80.01 -34.05
CA ARG A 55 60.80 80.86 -35.26
C ARG A 55 61.89 81.91 -35.24
N ALA A 56 62.21 82.50 -34.09
CA ALA A 56 63.32 83.42 -33.94
C ALA A 56 64.68 82.71 -34.15
N ALA A 57 64.85 81.51 -33.62
CA ALA A 57 66.04 80.67 -33.81
C ALA A 57 66.18 80.24 -35.28
N LEU A 58 65.09 79.85 -35.95
CA LEU A 58 65.08 79.59 -37.39
C LEU A 58 65.37 80.83 -38.22
N ALA A 59 64.88 82.00 -37.81
CA ALA A 59 65.20 83.27 -38.47
C ALA A 59 66.68 83.65 -38.27
N GLN A 60 67.27 83.38 -37.10
CA GLN A 60 68.70 83.55 -36.87
C GLN A 60 69.53 82.55 -37.69
N LEU A 61 69.12 81.28 -37.78
CA LEU A 61 69.78 80.27 -38.61
C LEU A 61 69.69 80.61 -40.11
N LYS A 62 68.56 81.17 -40.56
CA LYS A 62 68.41 81.70 -41.93
C LYS A 62 69.20 82.98 -42.17
N LYS A 63 69.45 83.79 -41.14
CA LYS A 63 70.25 85.03 -41.24
C LYS A 63 71.75 84.76 -41.15
N THR A 64 72.18 83.65 -40.54
CA THR A 64 73.57 83.15 -40.55
C THR A 64 73.89 82.25 -41.74
N SER A 65 72.91 81.99 -42.63
CA SER A 65 73.13 81.31 -43.90
C SER A 65 72.58 82.11 -45.09
N PRO A 66 73.27 83.20 -45.52
CA PRO A 66 73.05 83.80 -46.83
C PRO A 66 74.33 83.69 -47.67
N ALA A 67 74.65 82.49 -48.14
CA ALA A 67 75.53 82.31 -49.28
C ALA A 67 75.34 80.89 -49.81
N ASP A 68 74.52 80.81 -50.85
CA ASP A 68 74.71 79.94 -52.02
C ASP A 68 73.37 79.37 -52.51
N ARG A 69 72.64 80.25 -53.20
CA ARG A 69 71.77 79.82 -54.28
C ARG A 69 72.33 80.39 -55.57
N GLY A 70 73.03 79.54 -56.30
CA GLY A 70 73.08 79.58 -57.75
C GLY A 70 74.43 79.93 -58.33
N ALA A 71 75.17 78.91 -58.75
CA ALA A 71 75.86 78.89 -60.04
C ALA A 71 76.42 77.49 -60.30
N GLY A 72 76.15 76.95 -61.48
CA GLY A 72 76.92 75.83 -62.00
C GLY A 72 78.36 76.24 -62.32
N SER A 73 79.18 75.22 -62.59
CA SER A 73 80.55 75.24 -63.14
C SER A 73 81.64 74.78 -62.17
N GLY A 74 81.93 73.47 -62.22
CA GLY A 74 83.26 72.92 -62.50
C GLY A 74 84.40 73.11 -61.49
N GLY A 75 85.04 71.99 -61.10
CA GLY A 75 86.47 71.98 -60.75
C GLY A 75 86.91 71.06 -59.62
N SER A 76 87.31 69.84 -59.98
CA SER A 76 88.41 68.99 -59.47
C SER A 76 89.16 69.35 -58.17
N MET A 77 89.36 68.33 -57.31
CA MET A 77 90.67 67.80 -56.80
C MET A 77 90.37 66.72 -55.73
N ALA A 78 90.36 65.43 -56.08
CA ALA A 78 91.49 64.48 -56.05
C ALA A 78 91.77 63.83 -54.68
N HIS A 79 91.28 62.59 -54.48
CA HIS A 79 92.03 61.37 -54.05
C HIS A 79 91.07 60.16 -53.87
N PRO A 80 91.55 58.90 -53.94
CA PRO A 80 91.15 57.96 -54.99
C PRO A 80 90.04 56.96 -54.61
N ALA A 81 89.32 56.50 -55.63
CA ALA A 81 88.30 55.45 -55.56
C ALA A 81 88.86 54.09 -55.11
N PRO A 82 87.96 53.17 -54.67
CA PRO A 82 87.60 52.14 -55.63
C PRO A 82 86.10 51.85 -55.71
N ARG A 83 85.67 51.56 -56.94
CA ARG A 83 84.38 51.01 -57.39
C ARG A 83 83.23 52.01 -57.54
N ALA A 84 83.32 52.74 -58.66
CA ALA A 84 82.14 53.14 -59.41
C ALA A 84 81.29 51.89 -59.74
N TYR A 85 80.28 51.63 -58.93
CA TYR A 85 79.05 51.01 -59.41
C TYR A 85 78.38 52.02 -60.36
N PRO A 86 77.69 51.58 -61.42
CA PRO A 86 77.15 52.51 -62.40
C PRO A 86 76.14 53.43 -61.69
N SER A 87 76.41 54.74 -61.65
CA SER A 87 75.57 55.74 -60.97
C SER A 87 74.10 55.69 -61.37
N THR A 88 73.83 55.16 -62.57
CA THR A 88 72.49 54.89 -63.08
C THR A 88 71.72 53.81 -62.32
N GLU A 89 72.38 52.83 -61.69
CA GLU A 89 71.69 51.77 -60.93
C GLU A 89 71.28 52.24 -59.54
N LEU A 90 72.12 53.07 -58.88
CA LEU A 90 71.79 53.68 -57.59
C LEU A 90 70.64 54.68 -57.71
N GLU A 91 70.62 55.51 -58.76
CA GLU A 91 69.50 56.42 -59.03
C GLU A 91 68.20 55.68 -59.35
N LYS A 92 68.26 54.56 -60.08
CA LYS A 92 67.10 53.69 -60.32
C LYS A 92 66.60 53.04 -59.03
N LEU A 93 67.52 52.62 -58.14
CA LEU A 93 67.16 52.06 -56.84
C LEU A 93 66.51 53.13 -55.95
N ASP A 94 67.02 54.35 -55.95
CA ASP A 94 66.47 55.46 -55.17
C ASP A 94 65.11 55.92 -55.70
N GLN A 95 64.93 55.96 -57.02
CA GLN A 95 63.61 56.12 -57.65
C GLN A 95 62.65 55.01 -57.23
N HIS A 96 63.11 53.75 -57.22
CA HIS A 96 62.30 52.61 -56.79
C HIS A 96 61.93 52.69 -55.30
N ILE A 97 62.85 53.12 -54.43
CA ILE A 97 62.58 53.33 -53.00
C ILE A 97 61.53 54.44 -52.82
N ASN A 98 61.65 55.55 -53.54
CA ASN A 98 60.68 56.64 -53.49
C ASN A 98 59.29 56.22 -54.04
N GLU A 99 59.25 55.39 -55.08
CA GLU A 99 58.00 54.79 -55.56
C GLU A 99 57.37 53.86 -54.53
N VAL A 100 58.17 53.06 -53.82
CA VAL A 100 57.70 52.17 -52.75
C VAL A 100 57.20 52.98 -51.55
N HIS A 101 57.89 54.06 -51.15
CA HIS A 101 57.43 54.96 -50.10
C HIS A 101 56.12 55.64 -50.47
N LYS A 102 55.99 56.15 -51.70
CA LYS A 102 54.74 56.72 -52.18
C LYS A 102 53.60 55.71 -52.14
N LYS A 103 53.85 54.47 -52.58
CA LYS A 103 52.88 53.37 -52.47
C LYS A 103 52.52 53.07 -51.02
N ALA A 104 53.48 53.08 -50.10
CA ALA A 104 53.23 52.85 -48.67
C ALA A 104 52.41 53.98 -48.04
N ASP A 105 52.67 55.24 -48.40
CA ASP A 105 51.91 56.40 -47.96
C ASP A 105 50.47 56.36 -48.50
N ASP A 106 50.30 56.04 -49.78
CA ASP A 106 48.99 55.86 -50.42
C ASP A 106 48.18 54.75 -49.73
N MET A 107 48.82 53.61 -49.41
CA MET A 107 48.19 52.52 -48.68
C MET A 107 47.85 52.91 -47.23
N THR A 108 48.71 53.68 -46.56
CA THR A 108 48.46 54.18 -45.20
C THR A 108 47.28 55.16 -45.18
N ALA A 109 47.18 56.03 -46.18
CA ALA A 109 46.05 56.94 -46.36
C ALA A 109 44.74 56.17 -46.60
N LEU A 110 44.80 55.12 -47.43
CA LEU A 110 43.65 54.24 -47.68
C LEU A 110 43.20 53.52 -46.40
N VAL A 111 44.13 52.95 -45.62
CA VAL A 111 43.83 52.29 -44.34
C VAL A 111 43.18 53.27 -43.37
N ARG A 112 43.71 54.50 -43.23
CA ARG A 112 43.10 55.53 -42.38
C ARG A 112 41.69 55.90 -42.83
N ALA A 113 41.46 56.06 -44.13
CA ALA A 113 40.13 56.35 -44.67
C ALA A 113 39.13 55.20 -44.47
N LYS A 114 39.59 53.95 -44.50
CA LYS A 114 38.76 52.79 -44.17
C LYS A 114 38.49 52.69 -42.67
N GLN A 115 39.47 53.01 -41.83
CA GLN A 115 39.31 53.01 -40.38
C GLN A 115 38.27 54.04 -39.94
N THR A 116 38.34 55.28 -40.42
CA THR A 116 37.33 56.30 -40.09
C THR A 116 35.92 55.91 -40.56
N LYS A 117 35.82 55.23 -41.70
CA LYS A 117 34.54 54.69 -42.18
C LYS A 117 34.01 53.57 -41.28
N LEU A 118 34.89 52.67 -40.82
CA LEU A 118 34.52 51.62 -39.87
C LEU A 118 34.08 52.19 -38.52
N ASP A 119 34.79 53.19 -38.00
CA ASP A 119 34.44 53.85 -36.75
C ASP A 119 33.06 54.53 -36.86
N ALA A 120 32.79 55.23 -37.97
CA ALA A 120 31.48 55.81 -38.24
C ALA A 120 30.35 54.75 -38.34
N LEU A 121 30.61 53.60 -38.97
CA LEU A 121 29.67 52.48 -39.03
C LEU A 121 29.44 51.84 -37.65
N ASN A 122 30.49 51.73 -36.83
CA ASN A 122 30.39 51.22 -35.47
C ASN A 122 29.59 52.15 -34.56
N ASP A 123 29.75 53.47 -34.72
CA ASP A 123 28.95 54.46 -34.00
C ASP A 123 27.47 54.37 -34.41
N GLN A 124 27.18 54.25 -35.71
CA GLN A 124 25.82 54.03 -36.21
C GLN A 124 25.19 52.73 -35.67
N LEU A 125 25.97 51.65 -35.58
CA LEU A 125 25.48 50.40 -34.99
C LEU A 125 25.16 50.57 -33.50
N ARG A 126 26.00 51.27 -32.75
CA ARG A 126 25.75 51.56 -31.33
C ARG A 126 24.49 52.41 -31.13
N ASP A 127 24.27 53.40 -31.98
CA ASP A 127 23.08 54.24 -31.92
C ASP A 127 21.82 53.41 -32.19
N LEU A 128 21.84 52.54 -33.21
CA LEU A 128 20.73 51.63 -33.50
C LEU A 128 20.48 50.62 -32.38
N GLU A 129 21.54 50.09 -31.74
CA GLU A 129 21.40 49.19 -30.59
C GLU A 129 20.74 49.89 -29.39
N GLN A 130 21.10 51.14 -29.13
CA GLN A 130 20.47 51.95 -28.09
C GLN A 130 19.00 52.25 -28.40
N GLU A 131 18.67 52.61 -29.64
CA GLU A 131 17.29 52.80 -30.08
C GLU A 131 16.45 51.54 -29.90
N VAL A 132 16.96 50.37 -30.30
CA VAL A 132 16.29 49.09 -30.10
C VAL A 132 16.08 48.78 -28.61
N ALA A 133 17.06 49.09 -27.76
CA ALA A 133 16.92 48.92 -26.32
C ALA A 133 15.82 49.81 -25.73
N VAL A 134 15.74 51.07 -26.16
CA VAL A 134 14.69 52.03 -25.74
C VAL A 134 13.32 51.59 -26.25
N VAL A 135 13.20 51.12 -27.49
CA VAL A 135 11.95 50.60 -28.07
C VAL A 135 11.49 49.34 -27.31
N ARG A 136 12.40 48.44 -26.93
CA ARG A 136 12.06 47.26 -26.12
C ARG A 136 11.61 47.64 -24.71
N ALA A 137 12.29 48.59 -24.07
CA ALA A 137 11.91 49.08 -22.75
C ALA A 137 10.52 49.75 -22.78
N THR A 138 10.25 50.60 -23.76
CA THR A 138 8.95 51.25 -23.93
C THR A 138 7.84 50.25 -24.27
N ALA A 139 8.10 49.24 -25.11
CA ALA A 139 7.18 48.15 -25.37
C ALA A 139 6.90 47.29 -24.13
N ALA A 140 7.91 47.04 -23.29
CA ALA A 140 7.76 46.30 -22.03
C ALA A 140 6.99 47.08 -20.94
N HIS A 141 6.91 48.40 -21.06
CA HIS A 141 6.12 49.31 -20.22
C HIS A 141 4.82 49.77 -20.90
N SER A 142 4.49 49.22 -22.07
CA SER A 142 3.21 49.48 -22.74
C SER A 142 2.05 49.03 -21.85
N PRO A 143 0.91 49.77 -21.82
CA PRO A 143 -0.28 49.35 -21.09
C PRO A 143 -0.78 47.96 -21.51
N GLN A 144 -0.53 47.55 -22.77
CA GLN A 144 -0.84 46.21 -23.27
C GLN A 144 0.04 45.14 -22.62
N ALA A 145 1.35 45.41 -22.43
CA ALA A 145 2.25 44.50 -21.74
C ALA A 145 1.89 44.35 -20.25
N HIS A 146 1.44 45.43 -19.61
CA HIS A 146 0.89 45.36 -18.25
C HIS A 146 -0.39 44.52 -18.18
N SER A 147 -1.29 44.67 -19.16
CA SER A 147 -2.51 43.85 -19.25
C SER A 147 -2.20 42.37 -19.47
N MET A 148 -1.23 42.04 -20.35
CA MET A 148 -0.81 40.66 -20.58
C MET A 148 -0.26 40.03 -19.29
N ARG A 149 0.65 40.70 -18.58
CA ARG A 149 1.17 40.22 -17.29
C ARG A 149 0.06 40.07 -16.25
N HIS A 150 -0.93 40.96 -16.24
CA HIS A 150 -2.05 40.85 -15.31
C HIS A 150 -2.91 39.61 -15.60
N LEU A 151 -3.24 39.38 -16.87
CA LEU A 151 -4.00 38.21 -17.31
C LEU A 151 -3.24 36.91 -17.08
N GLU A 152 -1.93 36.88 -17.34
CA GLU A 152 -1.05 35.74 -17.03
C GLU A 152 -1.09 35.43 -15.53
N ASN A 153 -0.90 36.43 -14.68
CA ASN A 153 -0.97 36.24 -13.23
C ASN A 153 -2.37 35.80 -12.75
N GLN A 154 -3.44 36.26 -13.39
CA GLN A 154 -4.80 35.79 -13.10
C GLN A 154 -4.99 34.34 -13.52
N LEU A 155 -4.48 33.96 -14.70
CA LEU A 155 -4.53 32.60 -15.21
C LEU A 155 -3.75 31.66 -14.29
N ASP A 156 -2.53 32.01 -13.90
CA ASP A 156 -1.72 31.22 -12.98
C ASP A 156 -2.43 31.01 -11.64
N LYS A 157 -3.05 32.07 -11.10
CA LYS A 157 -3.87 31.97 -9.88
C LYS A 157 -5.08 31.05 -10.08
N ALA A 158 -5.75 31.11 -11.23
CA ALA A 158 -6.88 30.25 -11.54
C ALA A 158 -6.44 28.78 -11.68
N VAL A 159 -5.29 28.53 -12.30
CA VAL A 159 -4.69 27.18 -12.45
C VAL A 159 -4.30 26.61 -11.09
N ILE A 160 -3.65 27.40 -10.23
CA ILE A 160 -3.31 26.97 -8.86
C ILE A 160 -4.59 26.59 -8.09
N LYS A 161 -5.61 27.45 -8.13
CA LYS A 161 -6.90 27.17 -7.48
C LYS A 161 -7.60 25.95 -8.05
N TYR A 162 -7.52 25.72 -9.36
CA TYR A 162 -8.09 24.55 -10.01
C TYR A 162 -7.40 23.27 -9.52
N HIS A 163 -6.06 23.23 -9.50
CA HIS A 163 -5.32 22.08 -9.00
C HIS A 163 -5.57 21.82 -7.50
N GLU A 164 -5.63 22.87 -6.68
CA GLU A 164 -5.98 22.76 -5.26
C GLU A 164 -7.40 22.19 -5.07
N THR A 165 -8.38 22.71 -5.81
CA THR A 165 -9.75 22.21 -5.78
C THR A 165 -9.83 20.77 -6.28
N GLN A 166 -9.06 20.40 -7.30
CA GLN A 166 -9.00 19.03 -7.79
C GLN A 166 -8.36 18.08 -6.78
N ALA A 167 -7.33 18.52 -6.06
CA ALA A 167 -6.72 17.76 -4.97
C ALA A 167 -7.72 17.56 -3.81
N LEU A 168 -8.43 18.62 -3.40
CA LEU A 168 -9.49 18.53 -2.38
C LEU A 168 -10.61 17.59 -2.84
N ARG A 169 -11.06 17.69 -4.09
CA ARG A 169 -12.06 16.80 -4.67
C ARG A 169 -11.63 15.34 -4.59
N LYS A 170 -10.39 15.01 -4.97
CA LYS A 170 -9.86 13.65 -4.88
C LYS A 170 -9.88 13.13 -3.44
N VAL A 171 -9.49 13.96 -2.47
CA VAL A 171 -9.54 13.60 -1.06
C VAL A 171 -10.98 13.37 -0.58
N TYR A 172 -11.93 14.22 -0.96
CA TYR A 172 -13.33 14.01 -0.62
C TYR A 172 -13.93 12.77 -1.30
N GLU A 173 -13.56 12.49 -2.55
CA GLU A 173 -13.96 11.25 -3.24
C GLU A 173 -13.43 10.01 -2.51
N GLU A 174 -12.18 10.04 -2.04
CA GLU A 174 -11.59 8.96 -1.23
C GLU A 174 -12.31 8.81 0.12
N MET A 175 -12.61 9.92 0.81
CA MET A 175 -13.37 9.90 2.05
C MET A 175 -14.77 9.31 1.86
N VAL A 176 -15.49 9.71 0.81
CA VAL A 176 -16.83 9.19 0.48
C VAL A 176 -16.76 7.70 0.16
N ARG A 177 -15.77 7.29 -0.65
CA ARG A 177 -15.57 5.88 -0.97
C ARG A 177 -15.32 5.06 0.31
N ARG A 178 -14.44 5.53 1.18
CA ARG A 178 -14.15 4.86 2.45
C ARG A 178 -15.38 4.80 3.37
N LEU A 179 -16.14 5.88 3.49
CA LEU A 179 -17.39 5.89 4.26
C LEU A 179 -18.43 4.93 3.68
N HIS A 180 -18.46 4.77 2.36
CA HIS A 180 -19.33 3.80 1.71
C HIS A 180 -18.90 2.36 2.00
N GLU A 181 -17.60 2.06 1.93
CA GLU A 181 -17.04 0.77 2.32
C GLU A 181 -17.30 0.46 3.81
N GLU A 182 -17.09 1.45 4.70
CA GLU A 182 -17.38 1.32 6.13
C GLU A 182 -18.88 1.09 6.40
N ARG A 183 -19.77 1.80 5.70
CA ARG A 183 -21.22 1.57 5.81
C ARG A 183 -21.61 0.14 5.44
N GLN A 184 -21.09 -0.38 4.31
CA GLN A 184 -21.38 -1.77 3.90
C GLN A 184 -20.86 -2.77 4.93
N LEU A 185 -19.70 -2.52 5.52
CA LEU A 185 -19.14 -3.36 6.59
C LEU A 185 -20.03 -3.34 7.84
N PHE A 186 -20.53 -2.17 8.25
CA PHE A 186 -21.43 -2.05 9.40
C PHE A 186 -22.75 -2.79 9.17
N ASP A 187 -23.33 -2.72 7.97
CA ASP A 187 -24.55 -3.46 7.65
C ASP A 187 -24.33 -4.98 7.74
N ALA A 188 -23.19 -5.48 7.27
CA ALA A 188 -22.83 -6.90 7.39
C ALA A 188 -22.60 -7.33 8.86
N GLN A 189 -21.95 -6.47 9.66
CA GLN A 189 -21.76 -6.71 11.10
C GLN A 189 -23.10 -6.71 11.85
N LEU A 190 -23.98 -5.75 11.56
CA LEU A 190 -25.33 -5.69 12.13
C LEU A 190 -26.13 -6.93 11.78
N ALA A 191 -26.16 -7.36 10.51
CA ALA A 191 -26.86 -8.58 10.11
C ALA A 191 -26.30 -9.83 10.82
N THR A 192 -24.98 -9.87 11.09
CA THR A 192 -24.37 -10.95 11.86
C THR A 192 -24.82 -10.91 13.33
N MET A 193 -24.82 -9.72 13.95
CA MET A 193 -25.29 -9.55 15.32
C MET A 193 -26.79 -9.82 15.47
N GLU A 194 -27.61 -9.48 14.48
CA GLU A 194 -29.03 -9.80 14.46
C GLU A 194 -29.26 -11.31 14.37
N ARG A 195 -28.50 -12.02 13.53
CA ARG A 195 -28.56 -13.49 13.46
C ARG A 195 -28.15 -14.14 14.77
N THR A 196 -27.06 -13.70 15.39
CA THR A 196 -26.61 -14.27 16.68
C THR A 196 -27.63 -13.98 17.79
N LEU A 197 -28.23 -12.79 17.79
CA LEU A 197 -29.26 -12.42 18.74
C LEU A 197 -30.54 -13.25 18.52
N ALA A 198 -30.96 -13.46 17.28
CA ALA A 198 -32.10 -14.33 16.95
C ALA A 198 -31.86 -15.77 17.40
N ALA A 199 -30.66 -16.32 17.16
CA ALA A 199 -30.27 -17.64 17.66
C ALA A 199 -30.32 -17.70 19.20
N LYS A 200 -29.76 -16.69 19.89
CA LYS A 200 -29.79 -16.63 21.35
C LYS A 200 -31.20 -16.48 21.93
N ARG A 201 -32.11 -15.79 21.24
CA ARG A 201 -33.53 -15.74 21.62
C ARG A 201 -34.20 -17.11 21.44
N ALA A 202 -33.88 -17.84 20.38
CA ALA A 202 -34.38 -19.19 20.18
C ALA A 202 -33.85 -20.15 21.28
N ASP A 203 -32.55 -20.12 21.56
CA ASP A 203 -31.93 -20.87 22.67
C ASP A 203 -32.63 -20.56 24.01
N ALA A 204 -32.89 -19.28 24.29
CA ALA A 204 -33.56 -18.86 25.51
C ALA A 204 -35.00 -19.38 25.60
N ALA A 205 -35.75 -19.33 24.49
CA ALA A 205 -37.12 -19.87 24.45
C ALA A 205 -37.13 -21.39 24.67
N GLU A 206 -36.18 -22.13 24.08
CA GLU A 206 -36.02 -23.57 24.33
C GLU A 206 -35.72 -23.86 25.80
N LEU A 207 -34.80 -23.12 26.42
CA LEU A 207 -34.50 -23.25 27.84
C LEU A 207 -35.72 -22.94 28.73
N GLU A 208 -36.57 -21.99 28.35
CA GLU A 208 -37.83 -21.76 29.06
C GLU A 208 -38.80 -22.94 28.93
N HIS A 209 -38.91 -23.56 27.75
CA HIS A 209 -39.71 -24.77 27.58
C HIS A 209 -39.19 -25.91 28.45
N MET A 210 -37.87 -26.16 28.41
CA MET A 210 -37.23 -27.15 29.28
C MET A 210 -37.45 -26.85 30.76
N ALA A 211 -37.41 -25.58 31.17
CA ALA A 211 -37.66 -25.19 32.56
C ALA A 211 -39.13 -25.45 32.97
N ARG A 212 -40.10 -25.15 32.10
CA ARG A 212 -41.52 -25.48 32.33
C ARG A 212 -41.71 -26.99 32.46
N ASP A 213 -41.10 -27.78 31.58
CA ASP A 213 -41.18 -29.24 31.62
C ASP A 213 -40.54 -29.81 32.88
N ALA A 214 -39.37 -29.29 33.29
CA ALA A 214 -38.71 -29.67 34.53
C ALA A 214 -39.54 -29.30 35.77
N HIS A 215 -40.19 -28.13 35.77
CA HIS A 215 -41.12 -27.75 36.83
C HIS A 215 -42.34 -28.67 36.88
N HIS A 216 -42.93 -28.98 35.73
CA HIS A 216 -44.06 -29.91 35.65
C HIS A 216 -43.68 -31.31 36.16
N ALA A 217 -42.53 -31.85 35.73
CA ALA A 217 -42.03 -33.14 36.20
C ALA A 217 -41.78 -33.14 37.72
N LYS A 218 -41.23 -32.06 38.26
CA LYS A 218 -41.04 -31.90 39.71
C LYS A 218 -42.38 -31.87 40.45
N ASP A 219 -43.37 -31.15 39.94
CA ASP A 219 -44.68 -31.05 40.58
C ASP A 219 -45.45 -32.37 40.51
N LEU A 220 -45.33 -33.11 39.41
CA LEU A 220 -45.83 -34.49 39.30
C LEU A 220 -45.16 -35.42 40.32
N ALA A 221 -43.83 -35.36 40.45
CA ALA A 221 -43.10 -36.17 41.43
C ALA A 221 -43.48 -35.82 42.87
N ARG A 222 -43.68 -34.53 43.18
CA ARG A 222 -44.18 -34.07 44.49
C ARG A 222 -45.61 -34.53 44.76
N ALA A 223 -46.48 -34.47 43.77
CA ALA A 223 -47.85 -34.95 43.90
C ALA A 223 -47.91 -36.46 44.14
N GLU A 224 -47.08 -37.23 43.43
CA GLU A 224 -47.00 -38.68 43.62
C GLU A 224 -46.39 -39.03 44.98
N LEU A 225 -45.36 -38.31 45.42
CA LEU A 225 -44.78 -38.47 46.75
C LEU A 225 -45.84 -38.17 47.84
N ALA A 226 -46.58 -37.08 47.73
CA ALA A 226 -47.66 -36.74 48.66
C ALA A 226 -48.77 -37.81 48.67
N ARG A 227 -49.15 -38.35 47.50
CA ARG A 227 -50.11 -39.44 47.39
C ARG A 227 -49.60 -40.69 48.13
N ILE A 228 -48.35 -41.09 47.90
CA ILE A 228 -47.74 -42.24 48.57
C ILE A 228 -47.66 -42.00 50.09
N GLU A 229 -47.30 -40.81 50.54
CA GLU A 229 -47.29 -40.45 51.96
C GLU A 229 -48.69 -40.59 52.57
N THR A 230 -49.73 -40.05 51.93
CA THR A 230 -51.11 -40.22 52.41
C THR A 230 -51.51 -41.69 52.49
N GLN A 231 -51.20 -42.49 51.46
CA GLN A 231 -51.46 -43.93 51.45
C GLN A 231 -50.76 -44.64 52.61
N ILE A 232 -49.47 -44.34 52.86
CA ILE A 232 -48.73 -44.91 53.99
C ILE A 232 -49.37 -44.51 55.33
N THR A 233 -49.81 -43.26 55.50
CA THR A 233 -50.49 -42.83 56.73
C THR A 233 -51.84 -43.51 56.92
N GLU A 234 -52.61 -43.72 55.85
CA GLU A 234 -53.87 -44.46 55.89
C GLU A 234 -53.64 -45.93 56.23
N ASP A 235 -52.64 -46.57 55.63
CA ASP A 235 -52.27 -47.96 55.92
C ASP A 235 -51.77 -48.12 57.36
N ARG A 236 -51.05 -47.12 57.90
CA ARG A 236 -50.67 -47.09 59.32
C ARG A 236 -51.91 -46.96 60.22
N LYS A 237 -52.84 -46.06 59.89
CA LYS A 237 -54.11 -45.90 60.63
C LYS A 237 -54.99 -47.15 60.56
N ARG A 238 -55.05 -47.83 59.41
CA ARG A 238 -55.77 -49.10 59.24
C ARG A 238 -55.15 -50.19 60.12
N ARG A 239 -53.83 -50.38 60.04
CA ARG A 239 -53.10 -51.32 60.90
C ARG A 239 -53.30 -51.01 62.39
N GLU A 240 -53.27 -49.74 62.79
CA GLU A 240 -53.52 -49.35 64.18
C GLU A 240 -54.94 -49.68 64.62
N LYS A 241 -55.96 -49.40 63.78
CA LYS A 241 -57.35 -49.80 64.04
C LYS A 241 -57.50 -51.31 64.17
N ASP A 242 -56.86 -52.08 63.28
CA ASP A 242 -56.90 -53.54 63.32
C ASP A 242 -56.21 -54.08 64.58
N LEU A 243 -55.07 -53.51 64.98
CA LEU A 243 -54.39 -53.86 66.23
C LEU A 243 -55.24 -53.53 67.46
N VAL A 244 -55.93 -52.38 67.47
CA VAL A 244 -56.86 -52.01 68.56
C VAL A 244 -58.04 -52.97 68.60
N ALA A 245 -58.65 -53.28 67.46
CA ALA A 245 -59.76 -54.23 67.38
C ALA A 245 -59.35 -55.64 67.84
N GLN A 246 -58.16 -56.10 67.46
CA GLN A 246 -57.60 -57.36 67.94
C GLN A 246 -57.33 -57.33 69.46
N ARG A 247 -56.77 -56.24 69.99
CA ARG A 247 -56.58 -56.07 71.44
C ARG A 247 -57.89 -56.12 72.20
N GLU A 248 -58.93 -55.44 71.72
CA GLU A 248 -60.27 -55.49 72.32
C GLU A 248 -60.88 -56.90 72.24
N LEU A 249 -60.75 -57.59 71.11
CA LEU A 249 -61.21 -58.98 70.98
C LEU A 249 -60.49 -59.91 71.97
N VAL A 250 -59.16 -59.76 72.13
CA VAL A 250 -58.38 -60.51 73.12
C VAL A 250 -58.84 -60.17 74.54
N ARG A 251 -59.08 -58.89 74.86
CA ARG A 251 -59.62 -58.47 76.17
C ARG A 251 -60.97 -59.11 76.45
N LEU A 252 -61.90 -59.08 75.49
CA LEU A 252 -63.22 -59.71 75.62
C LEU A 252 -63.11 -61.23 75.79
N LYS A 253 -62.18 -61.88 75.09
CA LYS A 253 -61.92 -63.32 75.27
C LYS A 253 -61.36 -63.64 76.65
N LEU A 254 -60.45 -62.81 77.17
CA LEU A 254 -59.92 -62.93 78.54
C LEU A 254 -61.03 -62.75 79.57
N GLU A 255 -61.84 -61.70 79.45
CA GLU A 255 -63.00 -61.48 80.34
C GLU A 255 -64.01 -62.63 80.26
N ALA A 256 -64.24 -63.20 79.07
CA ALA A 256 -65.11 -64.35 78.88
C ALA A 256 -64.50 -65.64 79.45
N SER A 257 -63.18 -65.87 79.29
CA SER A 257 -62.49 -67.01 79.89
C SER A 257 -62.43 -66.91 81.40
N GLU A 258 -62.23 -65.72 81.98
CA GLU A 258 -62.31 -65.50 83.43
C GLU A 258 -63.71 -65.80 83.96
N LYS A 259 -64.77 -65.37 83.24
CA LYS A 259 -66.16 -65.73 83.58
C LYS A 259 -66.42 -67.23 83.46
N LEU A 260 -65.89 -67.87 82.41
CA LEU A 260 -66.02 -69.30 82.20
C LEU A 260 -65.23 -70.09 83.26
N GLU A 261 -64.06 -69.62 83.68
CA GLU A 261 -63.25 -70.19 84.76
C GLU A 261 -63.97 -70.08 86.11
N LEU A 262 -64.60 -68.93 86.39
CA LEU A 262 -65.52 -68.76 87.52
C LEU A 262 -66.71 -69.73 87.47
N GLN A 263 -67.29 -69.96 86.29
CA GLN A 263 -68.36 -70.93 86.08
C GLN A 263 -67.86 -72.38 86.20
N LEU A 264 -66.69 -72.72 85.68
CA LEU A 264 -66.07 -74.04 85.79
C LEU A 264 -65.62 -74.34 87.22
N LEU A 265 -65.18 -73.35 88.01
CA LEU A 265 -64.97 -73.52 89.45
C LEU A 265 -66.29 -73.79 90.18
N ALA A 266 -67.41 -73.22 89.71
CA ALA A 266 -68.75 -73.54 90.23
C ALA A 266 -69.24 -74.93 89.77
N ASP A 267 -68.93 -75.33 88.53
CA ASP A 267 -69.34 -76.62 87.95
C ASP A 267 -68.43 -77.78 88.35
N THR A 268 -67.14 -77.58 88.65
CA THR A 268 -66.26 -78.62 89.21
C THR A 268 -66.68 -79.00 90.63
N ASN A 269 -67.23 -78.06 91.41
CA ASN A 269 -67.95 -78.36 92.65
C ASN A 269 -69.25 -79.17 92.41
N ARG A 270 -69.80 -79.16 91.19
CA ARG A 270 -71.01 -79.90 90.80
C ARG A 270 -70.69 -81.22 90.07
N ALA A 271 -69.56 -81.31 89.38
CA ALA A 271 -69.10 -82.45 88.58
C ALA A 271 -68.26 -83.45 89.40
N SER A 272 -67.68 -83.03 90.55
CA SER A 272 -67.17 -83.96 91.57
C SER A 272 -68.27 -84.89 92.14
N ALA A 273 -69.54 -84.55 91.93
CA ALA A 273 -70.69 -85.39 92.24
C ALA A 273 -71.19 -86.26 91.06
N ALA A 274 -70.71 -86.05 89.83
CA ALA A 274 -71.25 -86.71 88.62
C ALA A 274 -70.24 -87.59 87.86
N ALA A 275 -68.94 -87.52 88.17
CA ALA A 275 -67.89 -88.33 87.54
C ALA A 275 -67.69 -89.71 88.20
N ALA A 276 -68.78 -90.38 88.60
CA ALA A 276 -68.79 -91.75 89.13
C ALA A 276 -69.55 -92.74 88.24
N ALA A 277 -69.85 -92.40 86.98
CA ALA A 277 -70.57 -93.29 86.08
C ALA A 277 -70.02 -93.25 84.65
N ALA A 278 -69.67 -94.44 84.17
CA ALA A 278 -69.48 -94.83 82.77
C ALA A 278 -68.06 -94.67 82.17
N GLU A 279 -67.21 -95.60 82.61
CA GLU A 279 -66.17 -96.23 81.79
C GLU A 279 -66.80 -97.18 80.73
N PHE A 280 -66.12 -97.34 79.59
CA PHE A 280 -65.96 -98.60 78.83
C PHE A 280 -66.75 -98.85 77.51
N ALA A 281 -65.99 -99.12 76.42
CA ALA A 281 -66.16 -100.10 75.31
C ALA A 281 -65.79 -99.49 73.93
N ALA A 282 -64.61 -99.72 73.32
CA ALA A 282 -64.05 -100.93 72.71
C ALA A 282 -64.62 -101.32 71.32
N GLY A 283 -63.79 -101.17 70.27
CA GLY A 283 -63.56 -102.24 69.28
C GLY A 283 -64.18 -102.13 67.87
N PRO A 284 -63.62 -102.84 66.87
CA PRO A 284 -63.39 -102.35 65.49
C PRO A 284 -64.10 -103.16 64.38
N ALA A 285 -64.14 -102.67 63.14
CA ALA A 285 -64.37 -103.53 61.96
C ALA A 285 -63.96 -102.84 60.64
N GLY A 286 -63.12 -103.51 59.86
CA GLY A 286 -62.79 -103.15 58.48
C GLY A 286 -63.56 -103.98 57.46
N ALA A 287 -63.82 -103.39 56.29
CA ALA A 287 -64.06 -104.04 54.99
C ALA A 287 -64.34 -102.96 53.92
N ASN A 288 -63.40 -102.71 52.99
CA ASN A 288 -63.64 -102.27 51.60
C ASN A 288 -62.32 -101.88 50.90
N GLN A 289 -61.47 -102.86 50.58
CA GLN A 289 -60.11 -102.64 50.03
C GLN A 289 -60.01 -102.85 48.50
N ALA A 290 -61.11 -102.74 47.73
CA ALA A 290 -61.05 -103.01 46.28
C ALA A 290 -61.76 -101.96 45.40
N ALA A 291 -62.54 -101.05 46.00
CA ALA A 291 -63.01 -99.82 45.34
C ALA A 291 -62.14 -98.60 45.69
N HIS A 292 -61.31 -98.72 46.73
CA HIS A 292 -60.39 -97.68 47.18
C HIS A 292 -59.22 -97.50 46.21
N ASP A 293 -58.56 -98.56 45.75
CA ASP A 293 -57.33 -98.43 44.93
C ASP A 293 -57.51 -97.66 43.60
N ALA A 294 -58.70 -97.67 42.98
CA ALA A 294 -58.98 -96.88 41.78
C ALA A 294 -59.42 -95.43 42.08
N ALA A 295 -60.08 -95.21 43.22
CA ALA A 295 -60.41 -93.88 43.71
C ALA A 295 -59.18 -93.19 44.31
N ASP A 296 -58.27 -93.95 44.91
CA ASP A 296 -57.03 -93.50 45.54
C ASP A 296 -56.00 -93.08 44.48
N ALA A 297 -55.94 -93.76 43.33
CA ALA A 297 -55.08 -93.33 42.20
C ALA A 297 -55.59 -92.05 41.49
N LEU A 298 -56.90 -91.82 41.46
CA LEU A 298 -57.49 -90.55 41.00
C LEU A 298 -57.32 -89.46 42.07
N ALA A 299 -57.43 -89.81 43.35
CA ALA A 299 -57.19 -88.90 44.47
C ALA A 299 -55.72 -88.46 44.53
N GLU A 300 -54.75 -89.35 44.32
CA GLU A 300 -53.32 -88.99 44.22
C GLU A 300 -53.07 -87.99 43.10
N ARG A 301 -53.64 -88.20 41.91
CA ARG A 301 -53.54 -87.22 40.81
C ARG A 301 -54.22 -85.90 41.13
N VAL A 302 -55.36 -85.92 41.81
CA VAL A 302 -56.02 -84.69 42.27
C VAL A 302 -55.15 -83.97 43.29
N VAL A 303 -54.51 -84.68 44.22
CA VAL A 303 -53.56 -84.13 45.19
C VAL A 303 -52.32 -83.56 44.50
N GLU A 304 -51.80 -84.20 43.46
CA GLU A 304 -50.70 -83.69 42.65
C GLU A 304 -51.09 -82.41 41.89
N TYR A 305 -52.26 -82.38 41.26
CA TYR A 305 -52.77 -81.18 40.60
C TYR A 305 -53.07 -80.06 41.60
N GLU A 306 -53.59 -80.39 42.79
CA GLU A 306 -53.80 -79.43 43.86
C GLU A 306 -52.48 -78.87 44.38
N ALA A 307 -51.44 -79.71 44.55
CA ALA A 307 -50.10 -79.27 44.94
C ALA A 307 -49.47 -78.36 43.87
N LEU A 308 -49.61 -78.71 42.58
CA LEU A 308 -49.18 -77.87 41.47
C LEU A 308 -49.93 -76.54 41.42
N ILE A 309 -51.25 -76.54 41.62
CA ILE A 309 -52.06 -75.33 41.68
C ILE A 309 -51.65 -74.48 42.89
N ARG A 310 -51.37 -75.10 44.04
CA ARG A 310 -50.88 -74.39 45.24
C ARG A 310 -49.53 -73.73 44.96
N HIS A 311 -48.63 -74.45 44.30
CA HIS A 311 -47.33 -73.92 43.91
C HIS A 311 -47.44 -72.77 42.90
N ILE A 312 -48.35 -72.87 41.93
CA ILE A 312 -48.64 -71.79 40.98
C ILE A 312 -49.27 -70.59 41.71
N LYS A 313 -50.19 -70.80 42.64
CA LYS A 313 -50.79 -69.73 43.46
C LYS A 313 -49.77 -69.03 44.33
N GLU A 314 -48.85 -69.77 44.93
CA GLU A 314 -47.72 -69.25 45.72
C GLU A 314 -46.73 -68.47 44.84
N ALA A 315 -46.36 -68.99 43.67
CA ALA A 315 -45.43 -68.34 42.75
C ALA A 315 -46.03 -67.10 42.06
N THR A 316 -47.33 -67.09 41.80
CA THR A 316 -48.03 -65.95 41.19
C THR A 316 -48.59 -64.95 42.22
N GLY A 317 -48.66 -65.35 43.50
CA GLY A 317 -49.19 -64.55 44.61
C GLY A 317 -50.68 -64.24 44.49
N VAL A 318 -51.47 -65.17 43.92
CA VAL A 318 -52.91 -64.96 43.66
C VAL A 318 -53.73 -66.14 44.21
N ASP A 319 -54.75 -65.81 45.01
CA ASP A 319 -55.50 -66.80 45.80
C ASP A 319 -56.53 -67.61 44.97
N ASP A 320 -56.97 -67.06 43.83
CA ASP A 320 -58.02 -67.58 42.96
C ASP A 320 -57.48 -68.00 41.59
N LEU A 321 -57.83 -69.23 41.16
CA LEU A 321 -57.35 -69.83 39.91
C LEU A 321 -57.79 -69.00 38.68
N SER A 322 -58.99 -68.43 38.72
CA SER A 322 -59.52 -67.60 37.63
C SER A 322 -58.67 -66.35 37.41
N LYS A 323 -58.16 -65.76 38.50
CA LYS A 323 -57.29 -64.57 38.45
C LYS A 323 -55.87 -64.92 38.01
N VAL A 324 -55.39 -66.13 38.29
CA VAL A 324 -54.12 -66.64 37.76
C VAL A 324 -54.19 -66.72 36.24
N VAL A 325 -55.25 -67.33 35.68
CA VAL A 325 -55.45 -67.43 34.22
C VAL A 325 -55.53 -66.04 33.58
N ALA A 326 -56.31 -65.12 34.16
CA ALA A 326 -56.40 -63.74 33.67
C ALA A 326 -55.04 -63.02 33.64
N LYS A 327 -54.21 -63.17 34.68
CA LYS A 327 -52.85 -62.61 34.69
C LYS A 327 -51.94 -63.26 33.63
N PHE A 328 -52.05 -64.56 33.39
CA PHE A 328 -51.28 -65.22 32.33
C PHE A 328 -51.69 -64.76 30.94
N GLU A 329 -52.98 -64.50 30.72
CA GLU A 329 -53.48 -63.90 29.49
C GLU A 329 -52.98 -62.46 29.32
N GLU A 330 -53.06 -61.62 30.35
CA GLU A 330 -52.48 -60.27 30.33
C GLU A 330 -50.96 -60.26 30.13
N GLN A 331 -50.24 -61.20 30.75
CA GLN A 331 -48.79 -61.37 30.55
C GLN A 331 -48.46 -61.83 29.13
N ARG A 332 -49.29 -62.69 28.54
CA ARG A 332 -49.15 -63.12 27.14
C ARG A 332 -49.39 -61.94 26.20
N ASP A 333 -50.41 -61.13 26.44
CA ASP A 333 -50.75 -59.97 25.62
C ASP A 333 -49.70 -58.87 25.75
N THR A 334 -49.19 -58.61 26.95
CA THR A 334 -48.09 -57.67 27.16
C THR A 334 -46.79 -58.15 26.51
N LYS A 335 -46.48 -59.46 26.57
CA LYS A 335 -45.34 -60.04 25.84
C LYS A 335 -45.51 -59.91 24.33
N ALA A 336 -46.70 -60.17 23.80
CA ALA A 336 -47.00 -60.00 22.38
C ALA A 336 -46.81 -58.53 21.95
N ARG A 337 -47.37 -57.59 22.71
CA ARG A 337 -47.21 -56.15 22.47
C ARG A 337 -45.76 -55.68 22.55
N LEU A 338 -44.98 -56.16 23.52
CA LEU A 338 -43.56 -55.86 23.62
C LEU A 338 -42.76 -56.45 22.46
N SER A 339 -43.11 -57.66 22.01
CA SER A 339 -42.49 -58.28 20.83
C SER A 339 -42.78 -57.48 19.57
N ASP A 340 -44.01 -57.01 19.38
CA ASP A 340 -44.39 -56.19 18.23
C ASP A 340 -43.71 -54.82 18.27
N LEU A 341 -43.63 -54.20 19.46
CA LEU A 341 -42.91 -52.95 19.65
C LEU A 341 -41.40 -53.11 19.37
N ALA A 342 -40.80 -54.23 19.80
CA ALA A 342 -39.41 -54.55 19.51
C ALA A 342 -39.17 -54.70 17.99
N LYS A 343 -40.06 -55.41 17.28
CA LYS A 343 -40.01 -55.53 15.81
C LYS A 343 -40.19 -54.17 15.11
N GLN A 344 -41.08 -53.33 15.60
CA GLN A 344 -41.27 -51.97 15.06
C GLN A 344 -40.02 -51.10 15.28
N HIS A 345 -39.38 -51.19 16.45
CA HIS A 345 -38.12 -50.49 16.68
C HIS A 345 -37.00 -51.03 15.80
N GLU A 346 -36.89 -52.35 15.63
CA GLU A 346 -35.86 -52.97 14.79
C GLU A 346 -36.01 -52.58 13.31
N THR A 347 -37.24 -52.58 12.80
CA THR A 347 -37.55 -52.11 11.43
C THR A 347 -37.25 -50.62 11.26
N ARG A 348 -37.64 -49.77 12.23
CA ARG A 348 -37.31 -48.34 12.21
C ARG A 348 -35.80 -48.09 12.26
N LEU A 349 -35.07 -48.90 13.02
CA LEU A 349 -33.62 -48.80 13.14
C LEU A 349 -32.92 -49.25 11.86
N ALA A 350 -33.45 -50.27 11.18
CA ALA A 350 -33.00 -50.67 9.85
C ALA A 350 -33.27 -49.56 8.79
N GLN A 351 -34.44 -48.93 8.81
CA GLN A 351 -34.77 -47.79 7.94
C GLN A 351 -33.83 -46.61 8.17
N LEU A 352 -33.60 -46.22 9.42
CA LEU A 352 -32.68 -45.13 9.77
C LEU A 352 -31.23 -45.44 9.35
N ARG A 353 -30.79 -46.70 9.47
CA ARG A 353 -29.47 -47.14 8.97
C ARG A 353 -29.38 -47.04 7.44
N ALA A 354 -30.43 -47.42 6.73
CA ALA A 354 -30.47 -47.30 5.27
C ALA A 354 -30.45 -45.83 4.82
N GLN A 355 -31.23 -44.96 5.46
CA GLN A 355 -31.22 -43.52 5.21
C GLN A 355 -29.85 -42.90 5.49
N ARG A 356 -29.20 -43.26 6.61
CA ARG A 356 -27.83 -42.81 6.91
C ARG A 356 -26.85 -43.25 5.82
N ALA A 357 -26.95 -44.49 5.33
CA ALA A 357 -26.09 -44.99 4.26
C ALA A 357 -26.33 -44.26 2.92
N GLN A 358 -27.58 -43.89 2.62
CA GLN A 358 -27.90 -43.09 1.43
C GLN A 358 -27.34 -41.67 1.54
N LEU A 359 -27.57 -40.99 2.67
CA LEU A 359 -27.06 -39.63 2.90
C LEU A 359 -25.52 -39.56 2.86
N LEU A 360 -24.83 -40.59 3.35
CA LEU A 360 -23.36 -40.66 3.24
C LEU A 360 -22.90 -40.79 1.79
N LYS A 361 -23.59 -41.57 0.96
CA LYS A 361 -23.26 -41.67 -0.48
C LYS A 361 -23.49 -40.33 -1.20
N GLU A 362 -24.61 -39.67 -0.92
CA GLU A 362 -24.91 -38.34 -1.48
C GLU A 362 -23.85 -37.31 -1.06
N LEU A 363 -23.37 -37.38 0.19
CA LEU A 363 -22.28 -36.53 0.67
C LEU A 363 -20.96 -36.81 -0.08
N ASP A 364 -20.59 -38.08 -0.26
CA ASP A 364 -19.37 -38.47 -0.97
C ASP A 364 -19.43 -38.02 -2.44
N GLU A 365 -20.59 -38.16 -3.11
CA GLU A 365 -20.81 -37.66 -4.47
C GLU A 365 -20.72 -36.13 -4.55
N ALA A 366 -21.29 -35.41 -3.57
CA ALA A 366 -21.21 -33.95 -3.49
C ALA A 366 -19.77 -33.47 -3.22
N LEU A 367 -18.99 -34.19 -2.42
CA LEU A 367 -17.57 -33.88 -2.16
C LEU A 367 -16.73 -34.10 -3.41
N VAL A 368 -16.88 -35.22 -4.11
CA VAL A 368 -16.13 -35.51 -5.34
C VAL A 368 -16.46 -34.51 -6.44
N THR A 369 -17.74 -34.17 -6.62
CA THR A 369 -18.15 -33.15 -7.61
C THR A 369 -17.66 -31.75 -7.23
N GLY A 370 -17.67 -31.40 -5.94
CA GLY A 370 -17.10 -30.15 -5.44
C GLY A 370 -15.59 -30.04 -5.66
N GLU A 371 -14.84 -31.12 -5.41
CA GLU A 371 -13.40 -31.17 -5.65
C GLU A 371 -13.05 -31.09 -7.14
N GLN A 372 -13.80 -31.78 -8.01
CA GLN A 372 -13.63 -31.72 -9.46
C GLN A 372 -13.93 -30.32 -10.01
N ALA A 373 -15.02 -29.68 -9.56
CA ALA A 373 -15.34 -28.31 -9.93
C ALA A 373 -14.26 -27.32 -9.45
N GLY A 374 -13.75 -27.51 -8.23
CA GLY A 374 -12.64 -26.72 -7.68
C GLY A 374 -11.33 -26.90 -8.44
N ALA A 375 -11.01 -28.12 -8.87
CA ALA A 375 -9.82 -28.40 -9.67
C ALA A 375 -9.91 -27.78 -11.08
N ALA A 376 -11.07 -27.90 -11.74
CA ALA A 376 -11.31 -27.28 -13.05
C ALA A 376 -11.24 -25.74 -12.97
N ALA A 377 -11.82 -25.13 -11.93
CA ALA A 377 -11.74 -23.69 -11.70
C ALA A 377 -10.30 -23.23 -11.45
N LYS A 378 -9.51 -23.98 -10.67
CA LYS A 378 -8.08 -23.68 -10.46
C LYS A 378 -7.27 -23.79 -11.74
N GLN A 379 -7.56 -24.76 -12.61
CA GLN A 379 -6.88 -24.91 -13.89
C GLN A 379 -7.24 -23.78 -14.86
N ALA A 380 -8.50 -23.38 -14.92
CA ALA A 380 -8.94 -22.22 -15.71
C ALA A 380 -8.29 -20.92 -15.22
N MET A 381 -8.20 -20.71 -13.90
CA MET A 381 -7.51 -19.56 -13.32
C MET A 381 -6.03 -19.51 -13.72
N ARG A 382 -5.32 -20.64 -13.64
CA ARG A 382 -3.90 -20.72 -14.09
C ARG A 382 -3.75 -20.42 -15.58
N GLY A 383 -4.68 -20.88 -16.41
CA GLY A 383 -4.69 -20.56 -17.85
C GLY A 383 -4.84 -19.05 -18.10
N MET A 384 -5.81 -18.42 -17.41
CA MET A 384 -6.04 -16.98 -17.51
C MET A 384 -4.86 -16.16 -16.97
N GLU A 385 -4.22 -16.61 -15.89
CA GLU A 385 -3.00 -15.99 -15.34
C GLU A 385 -1.84 -16.04 -16.33
N HIS A 386 -1.64 -17.19 -16.97
CA HIS A 386 -0.60 -17.37 -17.99
C HIS A 386 -0.85 -16.48 -19.22
N GLU A 387 -2.09 -16.41 -19.70
CA GLU A 387 -2.45 -15.56 -20.83
C GLU A 387 -2.29 -14.06 -20.50
N ARG A 388 -2.62 -13.67 -19.26
CA ARG A 388 -2.36 -12.31 -18.76
C ARG A 388 -0.87 -11.99 -18.72
N GLU A 389 -0.03 -12.94 -18.32
CA GLU A 389 1.42 -12.76 -18.26
C GLU A 389 2.05 -12.62 -19.65
N LEU A 390 1.56 -13.39 -20.63
CA LEU A 390 1.96 -13.27 -22.04
C LEU A 390 1.57 -11.90 -22.61
N GLU A 391 0.33 -11.45 -22.40
CA GLU A 391 -0.11 -10.11 -22.84
C GLU A 391 0.66 -8.98 -22.14
N ALA A 392 0.97 -9.13 -20.85
CA ALA A 392 1.82 -8.18 -20.14
C ALA A 392 3.26 -8.16 -20.71
N GLY A 393 3.79 -9.30 -21.14
CA GLY A 393 5.06 -9.39 -21.89
C GLY A 393 5.01 -8.60 -23.19
N LYS A 394 4.02 -8.87 -24.05
CA LYS A 394 3.83 -8.15 -25.32
C LYS A 394 3.68 -6.64 -25.11
N TYR A 395 2.95 -6.23 -24.08
CA TYR A 395 2.80 -4.82 -23.73
C TYR A 395 4.14 -4.17 -23.37
N ARG A 396 4.97 -4.83 -22.55
CA ARG A 396 6.32 -4.34 -22.23
C ARG A 396 7.18 -4.17 -23.48
N ASP A 397 7.17 -5.15 -24.38
CA ASP A 397 7.94 -5.06 -25.63
C ASP A 397 7.50 -3.89 -26.51
N VAL A 398 6.18 -3.64 -26.60
CA VAL A 398 5.63 -2.51 -27.35
C VAL A 398 6.03 -1.19 -26.70
N VAL A 399 5.96 -1.07 -25.37
CA VAL A 399 6.39 0.13 -24.63
C VAL A 399 7.88 0.39 -24.86
N GLU A 400 8.73 -0.62 -24.75
CA GLU A 400 10.17 -0.47 -25.01
C GLU A 400 10.46 -0.02 -26.45
N ARG A 401 9.77 -0.62 -27.45
CA ARG A 401 9.89 -0.18 -28.85
C ARG A 401 9.44 1.28 -29.00
N HIS A 402 8.35 1.67 -28.35
CA HIS A 402 7.85 3.04 -28.37
C HIS A 402 8.84 4.01 -27.73
N GLU A 403 9.43 3.67 -26.59
CA GLU A 403 10.45 4.47 -25.92
C GLU A 403 11.72 4.60 -26.77
N ARG A 404 12.14 3.53 -27.45
CA ARG A 404 13.26 3.58 -28.41
C ARG A 404 12.96 4.53 -29.56
N MET A 405 11.78 4.43 -30.17
CA MET A 405 11.34 5.33 -31.25
C MET A 405 11.22 6.78 -30.77
N ALA A 406 10.66 7.01 -29.58
CA ALA A 406 10.55 8.34 -29.00
C ALA A 406 11.92 8.97 -28.73
N ARG A 407 12.90 8.19 -28.24
CA ARG A 407 14.29 8.64 -28.08
C ARG A 407 14.91 9.07 -29.41
N ILE A 408 14.79 8.23 -30.44
CA ILE A 408 15.30 8.53 -31.80
C ILE A 408 14.62 9.79 -32.36
N LEU A 409 13.31 9.95 -32.20
CA LEU A 409 12.59 11.14 -32.65
C LEU A 409 13.03 12.41 -31.89
N ALA A 410 13.29 12.31 -30.59
CA ALA A 410 13.82 13.42 -29.81
C ALA A 410 15.25 13.79 -30.24
N ASP A 411 16.09 12.81 -30.54
CA ASP A 411 17.44 13.02 -31.11
C ASP A 411 17.38 13.68 -32.49
N LEU A 412 16.50 13.20 -33.38
CA LEU A 412 16.27 13.78 -34.69
C LEU A 412 15.82 15.25 -34.56
N LYS A 413 14.86 15.52 -33.67
CA LYS A 413 14.37 16.88 -33.40
C LYS A 413 15.51 17.79 -32.92
N ARG A 414 16.31 17.34 -31.97
CA ARG A 414 17.50 18.08 -31.50
C ARG A 414 18.49 18.33 -32.62
N GLY A 415 18.74 17.33 -33.47
CA GLY A 415 19.63 17.43 -34.63
C GLY A 415 19.15 18.46 -35.65
N VAL A 416 17.85 18.47 -35.98
CA VAL A 416 17.24 19.44 -36.91
C VAL A 416 17.28 20.86 -36.35
N VAL A 417 16.94 21.04 -35.07
CA VAL A 417 17.03 22.36 -34.41
C VAL A 417 18.48 22.85 -34.39
N HIS A 418 19.44 21.98 -34.09
CA HIS A 418 20.86 22.34 -34.09
C HIS A 418 21.39 22.66 -35.49
N LEU A 419 20.93 21.95 -36.52
CA LEU A 419 21.26 22.25 -37.92
C LEU A 419 20.73 23.63 -38.31
N TRP A 420 19.46 23.90 -38.01
CA TRP A 420 18.83 25.20 -38.26
C TRP A 420 19.53 26.34 -37.51
N ASP A 421 19.87 26.13 -36.23
CA ASP A 421 20.60 27.10 -35.41
C ASP A 421 21.99 27.44 -35.98
N LYS A 422 22.62 26.53 -36.73
CA LYS A 422 23.91 26.77 -37.40
C LYS A 422 23.79 27.53 -38.72
N ILE A 423 22.67 27.40 -39.42
CA ILE A 423 22.47 27.95 -40.77
C ILE A 423 21.70 29.29 -40.75
N LYS A 424 20.97 29.59 -39.68
CA LYS A 424 20.33 30.90 -39.51
C LYS A 424 21.37 32.01 -39.32
N ASP A 425 21.13 33.18 -39.89
CA ASP A 425 22.10 34.29 -39.85
C ASP A 425 22.07 35.01 -38.49
N ASP A 426 20.92 34.97 -37.80
CA ASP A 426 20.72 35.57 -36.48
C ASP A 426 21.00 34.57 -35.34
N LYS A 427 22.16 34.70 -34.70
CA LYS A 427 22.58 33.86 -33.56
C LYS A 427 21.91 34.25 -32.22
N THR A 428 21.00 35.23 -32.20
CA THR A 428 20.50 35.89 -30.98
C THR A 428 19.20 35.31 -30.43
N GLN A 429 18.48 34.44 -31.15
CA GLN A 429 17.27 33.77 -30.67
C GLN A 429 17.47 32.25 -30.59
N LYS A 430 17.06 31.59 -29.50
CA LYS A 430 16.96 30.12 -29.45
C LYS A 430 15.71 29.68 -30.21
N THR A 431 15.84 28.74 -31.15
CA THR A 431 14.69 28.26 -31.93
C THR A 431 13.99 27.15 -31.17
N GLU A 432 12.89 27.45 -30.49
CA GLU A 432 11.99 26.42 -29.95
C GLU A 432 11.01 26.00 -31.04
N VAL A 433 11.22 24.82 -31.62
CA VAL A 433 10.38 24.30 -32.70
C VAL A 433 9.31 23.36 -32.11
N PRO A 434 8.01 23.65 -32.27
CA PRO A 434 6.93 22.72 -31.89
C PRO A 434 6.96 21.47 -32.76
N ASP A 435 6.42 20.34 -32.27
CA ASP A 435 6.53 19.02 -32.93
C ASP A 435 5.95 18.98 -34.36
N THR A 436 5.00 19.87 -34.66
CA THR A 436 4.39 20.03 -36.00
C THR A 436 5.22 20.88 -36.96
N GLY A 437 6.22 21.62 -36.47
CA GLY A 437 7.05 22.53 -37.26
C GLY A 437 8.38 21.95 -37.71
N ILE A 438 8.75 20.73 -37.29
CA ILE A 438 10.07 20.14 -37.55
C ILE A 438 10.33 19.99 -39.06
N VAL A 439 9.32 19.53 -39.81
CA VAL A 439 9.43 19.35 -41.27
C VAL A 439 9.60 20.70 -41.97
N SER A 440 8.83 21.72 -41.57
CA SER A 440 8.96 23.07 -42.11
C SER A 440 10.33 23.69 -41.84
N VAL A 441 10.91 23.45 -40.66
CA VAL A 441 12.26 23.93 -40.32
C VAL A 441 13.31 23.19 -41.16
N LEU A 442 13.11 21.90 -41.43
CA LEU A 442 14.00 21.11 -42.28
C LEU A 442 13.95 21.58 -43.75
N GLU A 443 12.76 21.89 -44.28
CA GLU A 443 12.59 22.49 -45.61
C GLU A 443 13.26 23.87 -45.72
N GLN A 444 13.11 24.72 -44.70
CA GLN A 444 13.80 26.01 -44.63
C GLN A 444 15.32 25.84 -44.54
N SER A 445 15.79 24.84 -43.80
CA SER A 445 17.22 24.47 -43.71
C SER A 445 17.77 24.10 -45.09
N ILE A 446 17.05 23.25 -45.84
CA ILE A 446 17.42 22.82 -47.19
C ILE A 446 17.48 24.02 -48.14
N GLY A 447 16.45 24.87 -48.15
CA GLY A 447 16.40 26.06 -49.00
C GLY A 447 17.60 26.99 -48.76
N LYS A 448 18.00 27.17 -47.50
CA LYS A 448 19.12 28.03 -47.14
C LYS A 448 20.48 27.41 -47.42
N ILE A 449 20.65 26.10 -47.22
CA ILE A 449 21.86 25.37 -47.64
C ILE A 449 22.05 25.49 -49.16
N ASN A 450 20.98 25.31 -49.94
CA ASN A 450 21.05 25.43 -51.40
C ASN A 450 21.41 26.86 -51.85
N ALA A 451 20.88 27.88 -51.17
CA ALA A 451 21.25 29.28 -51.42
C ALA A 451 22.73 29.57 -51.07
N LEU A 452 23.23 29.02 -49.96
CA LEU A 452 24.65 29.10 -49.60
C LEU A 452 25.54 28.36 -50.61
N LEU A 453 25.11 27.19 -51.08
CA LEU A 453 25.83 26.41 -52.08
C LEU A 453 25.93 27.15 -53.41
N GLN A 454 24.83 27.76 -53.88
CA GLN A 454 24.84 28.63 -55.07
C GLN A 454 25.70 29.89 -54.90
N SER A 455 25.82 30.41 -53.67
CA SER A 455 26.72 31.54 -53.37
C SER A 455 28.21 31.15 -53.38
N VAL A 456 28.52 29.86 -53.26
CA VAL A 456 29.88 29.31 -53.23
C VAL A 456 30.27 28.71 -54.59
N GLU A 457 29.32 28.20 -55.38
CA GLU A 457 29.56 27.79 -56.77
C GLU A 457 30.09 28.98 -57.61
N GLY A 458 31.37 28.92 -57.97
CA GLY A 458 32.06 29.93 -58.76
C GLY A 458 32.99 30.87 -57.99
N LYS A 459 33.15 30.71 -56.66
CA LYS A 459 34.20 31.41 -55.89
C LYS A 459 35.19 30.40 -55.33
N ASP A 460 36.43 30.42 -55.82
CA ASP A 460 37.53 29.72 -55.15
C ASP A 460 37.72 30.31 -53.76
N ILE A 461 37.39 29.53 -52.73
CA ILE A 461 37.67 29.90 -51.35
C ILE A 461 39.17 29.72 -51.14
N VAL A 462 39.92 30.82 -51.23
CA VAL A 462 41.31 30.87 -50.75
C VAL A 462 41.26 30.80 -49.23
N ILE A 463 41.62 29.64 -48.67
CA ILE A 463 41.84 29.47 -47.23
C ILE A 463 43.23 30.01 -46.93
N GLU A 464 43.36 31.33 -46.71
CA GLU A 464 44.53 31.92 -46.07
C GLU A 464 44.30 31.98 -44.56
N GLY A 465 44.79 30.95 -43.87
CA GLY A 465 44.76 30.86 -42.41
C GLY A 465 45.21 29.49 -41.92
N ASP A 466 46.19 29.48 -41.01
CA ASP A 466 46.79 28.27 -40.45
C ASP A 466 45.70 27.38 -39.80
N LEU A 467 45.50 26.19 -40.36
CA LEU A 467 44.43 25.23 -39.99
C LEU A 467 44.60 24.65 -38.57
N SER A 468 45.66 25.04 -37.86
CA SER A 468 46.01 24.63 -36.51
C SER A 468 45.22 25.37 -35.41
N ALA A 469 44.57 26.49 -35.73
CA ALA A 469 43.93 27.40 -34.76
C ALA A 469 42.39 27.38 -34.74
N ILE A 470 41.75 26.34 -35.28
CA ILE A 470 40.31 26.11 -35.06
C ILE A 470 40.19 25.29 -33.76
N PRO A 471 39.69 25.84 -32.65
CA PRO A 471 39.36 25.02 -31.49
C PRO A 471 38.25 24.06 -31.91
N MET A 472 38.60 22.78 -32.10
CA MET A 472 37.65 21.69 -32.24
C MET A 472 36.93 21.50 -30.90
N HIS A 473 35.99 22.39 -30.57
CA HIS A 473 35.01 22.06 -29.57
C HIS A 473 33.98 21.12 -30.20
N MET A 474 34.32 19.84 -30.19
CA MET A 474 33.34 18.79 -30.44
C MET A 474 32.36 18.79 -29.27
N SER A 475 31.09 19.08 -29.54
CA SER A 475 30.02 18.89 -28.55
C SER A 475 29.93 17.39 -28.22
N GLN A 476 29.68 17.06 -26.95
CA GLN A 476 29.55 15.68 -26.44
C GLN A 476 28.44 14.85 -27.12
N HIS A 477 27.64 15.47 -28.00
CA HIS A 477 26.51 14.88 -28.71
C HIS A 477 26.82 14.56 -30.19
N ASN A 478 28.06 14.76 -30.66
CA ASN A 478 28.46 14.35 -32.01
C ASN A 478 28.77 12.84 -32.03
N THR A 479 27.77 12.03 -32.36
CA THR A 479 27.97 10.64 -32.79
C THR A 479 28.64 10.66 -34.17
N ARG A 480 29.94 10.35 -34.21
CA ARG A 480 30.69 10.15 -35.45
C ARG A 480 30.16 8.89 -36.11
N VAL A 481 29.27 9.03 -37.10
CA VAL A 481 28.88 7.92 -37.97
C VAL A 481 30.12 7.51 -38.76
N ARG A 482 30.71 6.37 -38.41
CA ARG A 482 31.66 5.70 -39.29
C ARG A 482 30.89 5.29 -40.53
N LEU A 483 31.06 6.04 -41.62
CA LEU A 483 30.79 5.52 -42.95
C LEU A 483 31.83 4.42 -43.16
N VAL A 484 31.44 3.18 -42.87
CA VAL A 484 32.17 2.00 -43.28
C VAL A 484 32.16 2.02 -44.81
N PRO A 485 33.33 2.02 -45.49
CA PRO A 485 33.37 1.88 -46.93
C PRO A 485 32.67 0.58 -47.33
N ALA A 486 31.74 0.68 -48.27
CA ALA A 486 31.06 -0.46 -48.87
C ALA A 486 32.07 -1.36 -49.59
N ALA A 487 32.65 -2.32 -48.87
CA ALA A 487 33.31 -3.52 -49.38
C ALA A 487 33.82 -4.35 -48.20
N PHE A 488 32.95 -5.15 -47.58
CA PHE A 488 33.30 -6.54 -47.21
C PHE A 488 32.05 -7.32 -46.81
N GLU A 489 32.12 -8.60 -47.14
CA GLU A 489 31.05 -9.57 -47.21
C GLU A 489 30.47 -9.99 -45.87
N SER A 490 29.29 -10.59 -45.97
CA SER A 490 28.58 -11.40 -44.99
C SER A 490 29.47 -12.43 -44.31
N GLU A 491 29.49 -12.44 -42.98
CA GLU A 491 29.61 -13.66 -42.19
C GLU A 491 28.63 -13.59 -41.02
N ASP A 492 27.78 -14.60 -40.96
CA ASP A 492 26.85 -14.91 -39.90
C ASP A 492 27.58 -15.07 -38.55
N ASP A 493 27.02 -14.53 -37.47
CA ASP A 493 27.34 -15.02 -36.12
C ASP A 493 26.08 -14.97 -35.25
N ASP A 494 25.33 -16.06 -35.32
CA ASP A 494 24.36 -16.51 -34.32
C ASP A 494 25.13 -16.92 -33.05
N SER A 495 24.97 -16.19 -31.95
CA SER A 495 24.97 -16.73 -30.58
C SER A 495 24.79 -15.64 -29.54
N ASP A 496 23.69 -15.67 -28.79
CA ASP A 496 23.72 -16.11 -27.38
C ASP A 496 22.30 -16.06 -26.81
N ASN A 497 21.63 -17.21 -26.85
CA ASN A 497 20.32 -17.42 -26.24
C ASN A 497 20.51 -18.46 -25.12
N GLY A 498 20.75 -17.98 -23.90
CA GLY A 498 20.93 -18.80 -22.70
C GLY A 498 19.66 -19.50 -22.27
N ALA A 499 19.39 -20.66 -22.86
CA ALA A 499 18.43 -21.65 -22.35
C ALA A 499 19.17 -22.63 -21.43
N GLN A 500 18.83 -22.62 -20.14
CA GLN A 500 19.18 -23.70 -19.22
C GLN A 500 18.03 -24.70 -19.14
N ASN A 501 18.25 -25.90 -19.68
CA ASN A 501 17.68 -27.12 -19.12
C ASN A 501 18.47 -28.37 -19.53
N GLY A 502 18.95 -29.10 -18.52
CA GLY A 502 19.01 -30.56 -18.41
C GLY A 502 19.77 -31.41 -19.43
N GLU A 503 20.72 -32.21 -18.93
CA GLU A 503 20.95 -33.63 -19.32
C GLU A 503 21.74 -34.36 -18.21
N ASN A 504 21.21 -35.47 -17.67
CA ASN A 504 21.61 -36.90 -17.86
C ASN A 504 23.13 -37.19 -17.72
N GLY A 505 23.64 -38.25 -17.09
CA GLY A 505 23.13 -39.50 -16.50
C GLY A 505 24.32 -40.49 -16.35
N LYS A 506 24.22 -41.46 -15.42
CA LYS A 506 25.02 -42.71 -15.26
C LYS A 506 24.37 -43.44 -14.07
N GLY A 507 23.96 -44.70 -14.01
CA GLY A 507 24.17 -45.96 -14.74
C GLY A 507 23.59 -47.06 -13.81
N GLY A 508 22.81 -48.02 -14.32
CA GLY A 508 22.06 -49.03 -13.51
C GLY A 508 22.90 -50.20 -12.98
N PRO A 509 22.35 -51.43 -12.75
CA PRO A 509 20.95 -51.89 -12.56
C PRO A 509 20.86 -52.92 -11.36
N PRO A 510 20.07 -54.04 -11.36
CA PRO A 510 18.69 -54.11 -10.84
C PRO A 510 18.42 -55.27 -9.81
N GLY A 511 17.24 -55.24 -9.16
CA GLY A 511 16.48 -56.45 -8.79
C GLY A 511 16.28 -56.74 -7.29
N ALA A 512 15.01 -56.80 -6.86
CA ALA A 512 14.41 -57.97 -6.18
C ALA A 512 13.01 -57.64 -5.62
N MET A 513 12.05 -58.49 -5.97
CA MET A 513 10.72 -58.64 -5.36
C MET A 513 10.82 -59.16 -3.92
N GLY A 514 9.80 -58.91 -3.08
CA GLY A 514 9.47 -59.84 -1.99
C GLY A 514 8.85 -59.26 -0.71
N ALA A 515 7.52 -59.27 -0.67
CA ALA A 515 6.59 -59.64 0.42
C ALA A 515 6.99 -59.66 1.92
N GLY A 516 6.00 -59.26 2.76
CA GLY A 516 5.81 -59.65 4.17
C GLY A 516 6.51 -58.72 5.17
N GLY A 517 5.88 -58.07 6.15
CA GLY A 517 4.79 -58.52 7.01
C GLY A 517 5.34 -58.67 8.44
N VAL A 518 4.59 -58.13 9.42
CA VAL A 518 4.62 -58.44 10.87
C VAL A 518 5.37 -57.47 11.81
N LEU A 519 4.53 -56.74 12.57
CA LEU A 519 4.55 -56.41 14.01
C LEU A 519 5.84 -55.89 14.67
N GLY A 520 5.74 -54.68 15.23
CA GLY A 520 6.71 -54.10 16.16
C GLY A 520 6.08 -52.99 16.99
N ASN A 521 5.28 -53.40 17.97
CA ASN A 521 4.73 -52.62 19.07
C ASN A 521 5.81 -51.84 19.83
N GLN A 522 5.74 -50.51 19.89
CA GLN A 522 6.36 -49.70 20.95
C GLN A 522 5.46 -48.52 21.34
N ASN A 523 4.77 -48.69 22.46
CA ASN A 523 4.27 -47.62 23.30
C ASN A 523 5.44 -46.74 23.75
N ALA A 524 5.34 -45.43 23.50
CA ALA A 524 5.96 -44.41 24.32
C ALA A 524 4.95 -43.27 24.45
N ALA A 525 4.49 -43.09 25.68
CA ALA A 525 3.60 -42.02 26.08
C ALA A 525 4.39 -40.71 26.11
N ASP A 526 3.87 -39.68 25.43
CA ASP A 526 4.15 -38.27 25.73
C ASP A 526 2.81 -37.52 25.66
N GLU A 527 2.19 -37.35 26.83
CA GLU A 527 1.09 -36.43 27.03
C GLU A 527 1.64 -35.01 27.21
N ASP A 528 1.86 -34.29 26.12
CA ASP A 528 2.00 -32.83 26.17
C ASP A 528 0.63 -32.19 26.01
N ALA A 529 -0.07 -32.06 27.13
CA ALA A 529 -1.21 -31.17 27.26
C ALA A 529 -0.76 -29.73 27.02
N VAL A 530 -1.02 -29.21 25.83
CA VAL A 530 -0.88 -27.78 25.52
C VAL A 530 -1.93 -27.02 26.33
N ASN A 531 -1.55 -26.64 27.54
CA ASN A 531 -2.30 -25.71 28.35
C ASN A 531 -2.14 -24.31 27.73
N THR A 532 -3.03 -23.95 26.80
CA THR A 532 -3.14 -22.57 26.29
C THR A 532 -3.64 -21.67 27.41
N VAL A 533 -2.70 -21.18 28.22
CA VAL A 533 -2.95 -20.08 29.16
C VAL A 533 -3.30 -18.85 28.32
N VAL A 534 -4.59 -18.53 28.27
CA VAL A 534 -5.10 -17.29 27.71
C VAL A 534 -4.45 -16.14 28.50
N PRO A 535 -3.68 -15.24 27.86
CA PRO A 535 -3.03 -14.16 28.57
C PRO A 535 -4.06 -13.25 29.24
N ASP A 536 -3.90 -12.99 30.53
CA ASP A 536 -4.78 -12.11 31.28
C ASP A 536 -4.94 -10.74 30.61
N ARG A 537 -6.14 -10.18 30.74
CA ARG A 537 -6.56 -8.90 30.11
C ARG A 537 -5.55 -7.76 30.35
N ASP A 538 -4.87 -7.76 31.49
CA ASP A 538 -3.89 -6.73 31.82
C ASP A 538 -2.52 -6.97 31.18
N ALA A 539 -2.14 -8.21 30.88
CA ALA A 539 -0.97 -8.53 30.07
C ALA A 539 -1.15 -8.06 28.61
N ILE A 540 -2.36 -8.23 28.05
CA ILE A 540 -2.71 -7.76 26.70
C ILE A 540 -2.69 -6.23 26.64
N LYS A 541 -3.26 -5.54 27.65
CA LYS A 541 -3.21 -4.08 27.74
C LYS A 541 -1.77 -3.56 27.85
N LYS A 542 -0.92 -4.20 28.65
CA LYS A 542 0.48 -3.81 28.83
C LYS A 542 1.29 -3.98 27.54
N ALA A 543 1.07 -5.08 26.80
CA ALA A 543 1.69 -5.32 25.51
C ALA A 543 1.21 -4.30 24.44
N THR A 544 -0.07 -3.95 24.46
CA THR A 544 -0.65 -2.97 23.51
C THR A 544 -0.15 -1.54 23.81
N MET A 545 -0.04 -1.17 25.09
CA MET A 545 0.58 0.10 25.52
C MET A 545 2.06 0.18 25.17
N ALA A 546 2.80 -0.92 25.29
CA ALA A 546 4.22 -0.97 24.89
C ALA A 546 4.39 -0.77 23.38
N LEU A 547 3.51 -1.36 22.55
CA LEU A 547 3.49 -1.16 21.10
C LEU A 547 3.12 0.27 20.70
N LEU A 548 2.15 0.89 21.37
CA LEU A 548 1.77 2.29 21.16
C LEU A 548 2.91 3.25 21.52
N ASN A 549 3.60 2.99 22.63
CA ASN A 549 4.75 3.81 23.06
C ASN A 549 5.95 3.64 22.11
N ALA A 550 6.21 2.43 21.61
CA ALA A 550 7.25 2.19 20.60
C ALA A 550 6.95 2.94 19.28
N ARG A 551 5.68 2.91 18.84
CA ARG A 551 5.21 3.64 17.64
C ARG A 551 5.30 5.16 17.79
N ASN A 552 5.03 5.69 18.98
CA ASN A 552 5.14 7.14 19.23
C ASN A 552 6.61 7.59 19.34
N LYS A 553 7.49 6.74 19.87
CA LYS A 553 8.95 7.00 19.94
C LYS A 553 9.60 7.06 18.55
N ALA A 554 9.10 6.26 17.59
CA ALA A 554 9.54 6.28 16.19
C ALA A 554 9.14 7.55 15.43
N LYS A 555 8.11 8.29 15.87
CA LYS A 555 7.63 9.53 15.23
C LYS A 555 8.28 10.82 15.77
N GLY A 556 9.07 10.75 16.85
CA GLY A 556 9.67 11.93 17.49
C GLY A 556 11.01 12.42 16.92
N GLY A 557 11.61 11.69 15.98
CA GLY A 557 12.98 11.95 15.52
C GLY A 557 13.12 12.96 14.37
N ARG A 558 12.62 14.19 14.49
CA ARG A 558 13.00 15.31 13.60
C ARG A 558 12.54 16.68 14.12
N LYS A 559 13.28 17.27 15.06
CA LYS A 559 13.31 18.73 15.24
C LYS A 559 14.75 19.23 15.16
N LYS A 560 15.00 20.04 14.14
CA LYS A 560 16.26 20.73 13.86
C LYS A 560 16.56 21.77 14.92
N LYS A 561 17.86 21.86 15.21
CA LYS A 561 18.59 22.81 16.04
C LYS A 561 18.63 24.21 15.37
N ARG A 562 18.05 25.23 15.99
CA ARG A 562 18.47 26.65 15.96
C ARG A 562 18.29 27.10 17.41
N GLY A 563 19.33 27.50 18.12
CA GLY A 563 20.09 28.72 17.88
C GLY A 563 19.76 29.63 19.07
N LYS A 564 20.62 29.53 20.08
CA LYS A 564 20.57 30.16 21.41
C LYS A 564 20.85 31.66 21.27
N ASP A 565 20.04 32.51 21.90
CA ASP A 565 20.50 33.68 22.64
C ASP A 565 19.51 34.03 23.74
N SER A 566 20.06 34.51 24.85
CA SER A 566 19.55 34.44 26.20
C SER A 566 19.60 35.80 26.90
N LYS A 567 18.63 36.01 27.80
CA LYS A 567 18.47 37.01 28.90
C LYS A 567 17.22 37.87 28.66
N GLY A 568 16.16 37.81 29.45
CA GLY A 568 16.06 37.72 30.93
C GLY A 568 15.69 39.13 31.44
N GLY A 569 14.75 39.40 32.34
CA GLY A 569 13.77 38.65 33.14
C GLY A 569 12.48 39.52 33.22
N ASP A 570 11.37 38.99 33.76
CA ASP A 570 10.94 39.17 35.18
C ASP A 570 10.25 40.55 35.33
N ASP A 571 9.01 40.74 35.76
CA ASP A 571 8.14 40.00 36.70
C ASP A 571 6.66 40.46 36.51
N ASP A 572 5.72 39.59 36.90
CA ASP A 572 4.54 39.81 37.78
C ASP A 572 3.61 41.04 37.56
N ASP A 573 2.30 41.02 37.79
CA ASP A 573 1.37 40.09 38.41
C ASP A 573 -0.05 40.54 37.99
N GLU A 574 -0.95 39.57 37.89
CA GLU A 574 -2.29 39.51 38.47
C GLU A 574 -3.25 40.75 38.58
N VAL A 575 -4.55 40.41 38.57
CA VAL A 575 -5.72 41.13 39.14
C VAL A 575 -6.69 41.84 38.18
N SER A 576 -7.84 41.16 37.98
CA SER A 576 -9.24 41.63 37.80
C SER A 576 -9.55 42.53 36.57
N ASP A 577 -10.63 42.35 35.80
CA ASP A 577 -12.00 41.85 36.03
C ASP A 577 -12.59 41.49 34.64
#